data_AF-A0A357D5K8-F1
#
_entry.id   AF-A0A357D5K8-F1
#
_cell.length_a   1.000
_cell.length_b   1.000
_cell.length_c   1.000
_cell.angle_alpha   90.00
_cell.angle_beta   90.00
_cell.angle_gamma   90.00
#
_symmetry.space_group_name_H-M   'P 1'
#
loop_
_entity.id
_entity.type
_entity.pdbx_description
1 polymer ?
#
loop_
_entity_poly.entity_id
_entity_poly.type
_entity_poly.pdbx_seq_one_letter_code
_entity_poly.pdbx_strand_id
1 'polypeptide(L)'
;EKGVQVSFELGKAYPREAGIGEWKRTYGLQREPEPILLIRDRFRLEYAHSLQLVLMVPEEPRLEQGRWYLSTGAERLKLLYDQTQWALSWELIPITDPLLGACWGARIYRLHLTMIEPALAGELTLMLRE
;
A
#
# COMPACT_ATOMS: atom_id res chain seq x y z
N GLU A 1 8.60 -8.07 -21.60
CA GLU A 1 7.91 -6.89 -21.01
C GLU A 1 8.97 -5.88 -20.57
N LYS A 2 8.89 -4.62 -21.00
CA LYS A 2 9.86 -3.58 -20.65
C LYS A 2 9.45 -2.94 -19.32
N GLY A 3 10.04 -3.39 -18.22
CA GLY A 3 9.85 -2.81 -16.89
C GLY A 3 11.07 -3.06 -16.03
N VAL A 4 11.28 -2.22 -15.02
CA VAL A 4 12.31 -2.44 -13.99
C VAL A 4 11.64 -2.95 -12.73
N GLN A 5 12.30 -3.86 -12.02
CA GLN A 5 11.80 -4.38 -10.76
C GLN A 5 12.89 -4.39 -9.69
N VAL A 6 12.48 -4.16 -8.46
CA VAL A 6 13.31 -4.31 -7.27
C VAL A 6 12.53 -5.05 -6.20
N SER A 7 13.19 -5.96 -5.48
CA SER A 7 12.57 -6.77 -4.44
C SER A 7 13.36 -6.69 -3.14
N PHE A 8 12.65 -6.73 -2.02
CA PHE A 8 13.19 -6.66 -0.68
C PHE A 8 12.59 -7.79 0.18
N GLU A 9 13.43 -8.44 0.97
CA GLU A 9 12.98 -9.32 2.05
C GLU A 9 12.85 -8.49 3.33
N LEU A 10 11.61 -8.37 3.83
CA LEU A 10 11.24 -7.50 4.94
C LEU A 10 11.03 -8.27 6.24
N GLY A 11 10.95 -9.61 6.24
CA GLY A 11 10.58 -10.38 7.43
C GLY A 11 11.47 -10.08 8.64
N LYS A 12 12.79 -9.95 8.42
CA LYS A 12 13.77 -9.66 9.48
C LYS A 12 13.75 -8.23 10.02
N ALA A 13 13.00 -7.32 9.39
CA ALA A 13 12.85 -5.95 9.88
C ALA A 13 11.82 -5.83 11.01
N TYR A 14 11.00 -6.86 11.21
CA TYR A 14 9.96 -6.90 12.24
C TYR A 14 10.40 -7.73 13.43
N PRO A 15 9.92 -7.40 14.64
CA PRO A 15 10.21 -8.19 15.83
C PRO A 15 9.56 -9.57 15.74
N ARG A 16 10.05 -10.53 16.53
CA ARG A 16 9.59 -11.92 16.50
C ARG A 16 8.09 -12.04 16.80
N GLU A 17 7.58 -11.16 17.66
CA GLU A 17 6.16 -11.09 18.05
C GLU A 17 5.25 -10.57 16.93
N ALA A 18 5.78 -10.22 15.75
CA ALA A 18 4.98 -9.98 14.55
C ALA A 18 4.62 -11.28 13.82
N GLY A 19 5.28 -12.41 14.15
CA GLY A 19 5.01 -13.71 13.55
C GLY A 19 5.36 -13.79 12.06
N ILE A 20 6.22 -12.90 11.54
CA ILE A 20 6.58 -12.88 10.11
C ILE A 20 7.75 -13.84 9.85
N GLY A 21 7.49 -14.94 9.16
CA GLY A 21 8.53 -15.88 8.72
C GLY A 21 9.23 -15.42 7.44
N GLU A 22 8.45 -14.98 6.45
CA GLU A 22 8.92 -14.41 5.19
C GLU A 22 7.99 -13.27 4.77
N TRP A 23 8.55 -12.15 4.30
CA TRP A 23 7.78 -11.08 3.68
C TRP A 23 8.58 -10.45 2.55
N LYS A 24 8.29 -10.86 1.32
CA LYS A 24 8.95 -10.32 0.15
C LYS A 24 8.10 -9.26 -0.53
N ARG A 25 8.57 -8.01 -0.53
CA ARG A 25 7.97 -6.92 -1.30
C ARG A 25 8.70 -6.72 -2.62
N THR A 26 7.97 -6.63 -3.72
CA THR A 26 8.49 -6.30 -5.05
C THR A 26 7.80 -5.06 -5.59
N TYR A 27 8.59 -4.10 -6.06
CA TYR A 27 8.12 -2.95 -6.81
C TYR A 27 8.47 -3.16 -8.28
N GLY A 28 7.48 -3.09 -9.16
CA GLY A 28 7.65 -3.09 -10.60
C GLY A 28 7.21 -1.75 -11.18
N LEU A 29 8.05 -1.13 -12.01
CA LEU A 29 7.72 0.09 -12.74
C LEU A 29 7.71 -0.21 -14.24
N GLN A 30 6.54 -0.07 -14.84
CA GLN A 30 6.37 0.01 -16.29
C GLN A 30 6.14 1.48 -16.66
N ARG A 31 6.89 2.01 -17.62
CA ARG A 31 6.81 3.43 -18.01
C ARG A 31 5.96 3.67 -19.23
N GLU A 32 5.93 2.70 -20.15
CA GLU A 32 5.34 2.82 -21.48
C GLU A 32 4.50 1.57 -21.78
N PRO A 33 3.45 1.68 -22.61
CA PRO A 33 2.87 2.93 -23.13
C PRO A 33 2.05 3.71 -22.09
N GLU A 34 1.66 3.06 -20.99
CA GLU A 34 0.98 3.69 -19.85
C GLU A 34 1.82 3.44 -18.58
N PRO A 35 2.10 4.48 -17.78
CA PRO A 35 2.82 4.32 -16.52
C PRO A 35 2.03 3.47 -15.52
N ILE A 36 2.64 2.39 -15.03
CA ILE A 36 2.08 1.52 -14.01
C ILE A 36 3.13 1.24 -12.94
N LEU A 37 2.75 1.46 -11.68
CA LEU A 37 3.47 0.97 -10.50
C LEU A 37 2.75 -0.26 -9.95
N LEU A 38 3.45 -1.38 -9.91
CA LEU A 38 3.01 -2.62 -9.28
C LEU A 38 3.75 -2.81 -7.96
N ILE A 39 3.00 -2.95 -6.88
CA ILE A 39 3.53 -3.33 -5.57
C ILE A 39 2.99 -4.73 -5.26
N ARG A 40 3.89 -5.69 -5.09
CA ARG A 40 3.53 -7.08 -4.77
C ARG A 40 4.16 -7.49 -3.46
N ASP A 41 3.35 -7.90 -2.50
CA ASP A 41 3.80 -8.53 -1.26
C ASP A 41 3.46 -10.00 -1.30
N ARG A 42 4.45 -10.87 -1.05
CA ARG A 42 4.25 -12.28 -0.74
C ARG A 42 4.71 -12.54 0.68
N PHE A 43 3.88 -13.19 1.47
CA PHE A 43 4.17 -13.39 2.88
C PHE A 43 3.92 -14.83 3.33
N ARG A 44 4.63 -15.22 4.39
CA ARG A 44 4.38 -16.41 5.20
C ARG A 44 4.51 -16.02 6.67
N LEU A 45 3.50 -16.35 7.46
CA LEU A 45 3.37 -16.01 8.87
C LEU A 45 3.28 -17.29 9.71
N GLU A 46 3.72 -17.20 10.96
CA GLU A 46 3.55 -18.24 11.96
C GLU A 46 2.13 -18.23 12.56
N TYR A 47 1.52 -17.05 12.67
CA TYR A 47 0.14 -16.81 13.09
C TYR A 47 -0.38 -15.51 12.48
N ALA A 48 -1.70 -15.35 12.38
CA ALA A 48 -2.30 -14.14 11.84
C ALA A 48 -3.62 -13.81 12.57
N HIS A 49 -3.59 -12.81 13.46
CA HIS A 49 -4.82 -12.24 14.04
C HIS A 49 -5.41 -11.16 13.12
N SER A 50 -4.53 -10.34 12.56
CA SER A 50 -4.87 -9.29 11.59
C SER A 50 -3.66 -9.07 10.70
N LEU A 51 -3.90 -8.77 9.42
CA LEU A 51 -2.85 -8.40 8.49
C LEU A 51 -3.24 -7.09 7.79
N GLN A 52 -2.36 -6.11 7.87
CA GLN A 52 -2.64 -4.79 7.32
C GLN A 52 -1.42 -4.21 6.62
N LEU A 53 -1.64 -3.67 5.42
CA LEU A 53 -0.70 -2.81 4.72
C LEU A 53 -1.12 -1.36 4.88
N VAL A 54 -0.15 -0.49 5.17
CA VAL A 54 -0.37 0.95 5.32
C VAL A 54 0.27 1.72 4.16
N LEU A 55 -0.47 2.69 3.62
CA LEU A 55 0.03 3.70 2.69
C LEU A 55 -0.26 5.09 3.24
N MET A 56 0.68 6.00 3.11
CA MET A 56 0.49 7.41 3.45
C MET A 56 0.25 8.19 2.17
N VAL A 57 -0.83 8.98 2.11
CA VAL A 57 -1.19 9.79 0.93
C VAL A 57 -1.51 11.23 1.35
N PRO A 58 -1.20 12.23 0.50
CA PRO A 58 -1.35 13.64 0.87
C PRO A 58 -2.81 14.12 0.82
N GLU A 59 -3.64 13.53 -0.05
CA GLU A 59 -5.05 13.92 -0.25
C GLU A 59 -6.02 12.81 0.14
N GLU A 60 -7.25 13.19 0.47
CA GLU A 60 -8.30 12.24 0.89
C GLU A 60 -8.60 11.23 -0.24
N PRO A 61 -8.55 9.91 0.03
CA PRO A 61 -8.89 8.89 -0.96
C PRO A 61 -10.35 8.96 -1.39
N ARG A 62 -10.62 8.84 -2.70
CA ARG A 62 -11.98 8.90 -3.24
C ARG A 62 -12.41 7.57 -3.83
N LEU A 63 -13.62 7.13 -3.49
CA LEU A 63 -14.27 5.98 -4.10
C LEU A 63 -15.24 6.45 -5.18
N GLU A 64 -14.96 6.11 -6.44
CA GLU A 64 -15.81 6.45 -7.58
C GLU A 64 -16.08 5.20 -8.40
N GLN A 65 -17.36 4.87 -8.63
CA GLN A 65 -17.77 3.70 -9.43
C GLN A 65 -17.07 2.38 -8.99
N GLY A 66 -16.91 2.18 -7.68
CA GLY A 66 -16.27 0.97 -7.12
C GLY A 66 -14.73 0.92 -7.28
N ARG A 67 -14.10 2.05 -7.62
CA ARG A 67 -12.64 2.17 -7.79
C ARG A 67 -12.10 3.27 -6.88
N TRP A 68 -10.98 2.97 -6.23
CA TRP A 68 -10.29 3.93 -5.38
C TRP A 68 -9.35 4.80 -6.20
N TYR A 69 -9.31 6.09 -5.87
CA TYR A 69 -8.43 7.07 -6.48
C TYR A 69 -7.64 7.80 -5.40
N LEU A 70 -6.34 7.94 -5.64
CA LEU A 70 -5.38 8.65 -4.81
C LEU A 70 -4.92 9.89 -5.59
N SER A 71 -4.80 11.03 -4.92
CA SER A 71 -4.34 12.26 -5.56
C SER A 71 -3.15 12.88 -4.82
N THR A 72 -2.34 13.61 -5.56
CA THR A 72 -1.26 14.46 -5.04
C THR A 72 -1.56 15.94 -5.22
N GLY A 73 -2.80 16.30 -5.55
CA GLY A 73 -3.21 17.65 -5.97
C GLY A 73 -2.89 17.96 -7.44
N ALA A 74 -1.72 17.52 -7.93
CA ALA A 74 -1.32 17.66 -9.33
C ALA A 74 -1.77 16.46 -10.18
N GLU A 75 -1.59 15.24 -9.64
CA GLU A 75 -1.88 14.00 -10.35
C GLU A 75 -2.97 13.22 -9.63
N ARG A 76 -3.61 12.32 -10.40
CA ARG A 76 -4.63 11.42 -9.91
C ARG A 76 -4.32 10.01 -10.38
N LEU A 77 -4.14 9.11 -9.44
CA LEU A 77 -3.86 7.70 -9.68
C LEU A 77 -5.05 6.84 -9.29
N LYS A 78 -5.41 5.90 -10.15
CA LYS A 78 -6.33 4.83 -9.84
C LYS A 78 -5.59 3.71 -9.09
N LEU A 79 -6.12 3.34 -7.94
CA LEU A 79 -5.66 2.21 -7.13
C LEU A 79 -6.52 0.97 -7.43
N LEU A 80 -5.87 -0.10 -7.86
CA LEU A 80 -6.46 -1.39 -8.13
C LEU A 80 -5.87 -2.44 -7.19
N TYR A 81 -6.73 -3.24 -6.57
CA TYR A 81 -6.38 -4.35 -5.70
C TYR A 81 -7.57 -5.32 -5.63
N ASP A 82 -7.36 -6.51 -5.05
CA ASP A 82 -8.43 -7.48 -4.84
C ASP A 82 -9.33 -7.09 -3.67
N GLN A 83 -10.46 -6.45 -3.98
CA GLN A 83 -11.47 -6.02 -3.00
C GLN A 83 -12.23 -7.18 -2.34
N THR A 84 -12.07 -8.42 -2.83
CA THR A 84 -12.66 -9.62 -2.19
C THR A 84 -11.79 -10.19 -1.08
N GLN A 85 -10.49 -9.89 -1.09
CA GLN A 85 -9.52 -10.33 -0.08
C GLN A 85 -9.11 -9.21 0.88
N TRP A 86 -9.21 -7.95 0.45
CA TRP A 86 -8.73 -6.80 1.19
C TRP A 86 -9.81 -5.72 1.32
N ALA A 87 -9.96 -5.18 2.52
CA ALA A 87 -10.79 -4.03 2.81
C ALA A 87 -9.91 -2.77 2.95
N LEU A 88 -10.32 -1.68 2.30
CA LEU A 88 -9.65 -0.38 2.44
C LEU A 88 -10.43 0.51 3.40
N SER A 89 -9.72 1.08 4.36
CA SER A 89 -10.19 2.19 5.20
C SER A 89 -9.09 3.25 5.28
N TRP A 90 -9.39 4.43 5.81
CA TRP A 90 -8.38 5.46 6.03
C TRP A 90 -8.68 6.31 7.26
N GLU A 91 -7.65 6.93 7.81
CA GLU A 91 -7.74 7.95 8.85
C GLU A 91 -7.00 9.24 8.45
N LEU A 92 -7.50 10.38 8.92
CA LEU A 92 -6.85 11.67 8.79
C LEU A 92 -5.89 11.88 9.96
N ILE A 93 -4.65 12.25 9.66
CA ILE A 93 -3.62 12.58 10.64
C ILE A 93 -3.24 14.05 10.47
N PRO A 94 -3.59 14.93 11.43
CA PRO A 94 -3.09 16.29 11.47
C PRO A 94 -1.56 16.29 11.65
N ILE A 95 -0.87 17.13 10.90
CA ILE A 95 0.58 17.31 11.07
C ILE A 95 0.82 18.60 11.83
N THR A 96 1.30 18.46 13.06
CA THR A 96 1.66 19.59 13.92
C THR A 96 3.16 19.87 13.93
N ASP A 97 3.98 18.90 13.50
CA ASP A 97 5.42 19.06 13.39
C ASP A 97 5.77 19.96 12.19
N PRO A 98 6.48 21.09 12.38
CA PRO A 98 6.77 22.02 11.29
C PRO A 98 7.66 21.44 10.18
N LEU A 99 8.59 20.53 10.51
CA LEU A 99 9.49 19.93 9.52
C LEU A 99 8.74 18.94 8.64
N LEU A 100 7.88 18.12 9.24
CA LEU A 100 7.02 17.21 8.50
C LEU A 100 5.97 17.98 7.69
N GLY A 101 5.42 19.07 8.26
CA GLY A 101 4.44 19.92 7.60
C GLY A 101 4.98 20.65 6.38
N ALA A 102 6.27 20.97 6.35
CA ALA A 102 6.92 21.56 5.18
C ALA A 102 6.93 20.62 3.96
N CYS A 103 6.93 19.29 4.16
CA CYS A 103 6.92 18.30 3.08
C CYS A 103 5.52 17.80 2.73
N TRP A 104 4.66 17.60 3.72
CA TRP A 104 3.36 16.93 3.56
C TRP A 104 2.16 17.88 3.66
N GLY A 105 2.38 19.13 4.06
CA GLY A 105 1.31 20.07 4.38
C GLY A 105 0.75 19.87 5.79
N ALA A 106 -0.41 20.45 6.07
CA ALA A 106 -1.00 20.45 7.41
C ALA A 106 -1.62 19.09 7.83
N ARG A 107 -1.70 18.13 6.91
CA ARG A 107 -2.37 16.85 7.13
C ARG A 107 -1.81 15.77 6.21
N ILE A 108 -2.04 14.52 6.58
CA ILE A 108 -1.82 13.35 5.74
C ILE A 108 -2.91 12.31 6.01
N TYR A 109 -3.21 11.47 5.03
CA TYR A 109 -4.16 10.38 5.19
C TYR A 109 -3.41 9.06 5.24
N ARG A 110 -3.73 8.24 6.23
CA ARG A 110 -3.20 6.88 6.37
C ARG A 110 -4.24 5.90 5.85
N LEU A 111 -3.92 5.20 4.78
CA LEU A 111 -4.74 4.13 4.23
C LEU A 111 -4.36 2.82 4.87
N HIS A 112 -5.37 2.04 5.17
CA HIS A 112 -5.28 0.73 5.77
C HIS A 112 -5.92 -0.28 4.82
N LEU A 113 -5.09 -1.09 4.16
CA LEU A 113 -5.52 -2.27 3.41
C LEU A 113 -5.44 -3.46 4.34
N THR A 114 -6.58 -3.90 4.87
CA THR A 114 -6.68 -4.97 5.85
C THR A 114 -7.19 -6.24 5.17
N MET A 115 -6.50 -7.36 5.37
CA MET A 115 -6.94 -8.65 4.86
C MET A 115 -8.24 -9.05 5.58
N ILE A 116 -9.29 -9.37 4.82
CA ILE A 116 -10.63 -9.64 5.36
C ILE A 116 -10.61 -10.94 6.18
N GLU A 117 -9.98 -11.98 5.63
CA GLU A 117 -9.77 -13.26 6.31
C GLU A 117 -8.26 -13.50 6.46
N PRO A 118 -7.69 -13.30 7.66
CA PRO A 118 -6.25 -13.48 7.89
C PRO A 118 -5.79 -14.88 7.49
N ALA A 119 -4.75 -14.94 6.66
CA ALA A 119 -4.13 -16.17 6.21
C ALA A 119 -2.66 -16.25 6.65
N LEU A 120 -2.16 -17.47 6.83
CA LEU A 120 -0.75 -17.70 7.16
C LEU A 120 0.18 -17.55 5.95
N ALA A 121 -0.37 -17.52 4.74
CA ALA A 121 0.39 -17.23 3.53
C ALA A 121 -0.53 -16.60 2.49
N GLY A 122 0.02 -15.75 1.65
CA GLY A 122 -0.75 -15.08 0.62
C GLY A 122 0.08 -14.14 -0.22
N GLU A 123 -0.62 -13.49 -1.15
CA GLU A 123 -0.05 -12.45 -2.01
C GLU A 123 -1.01 -11.25 -2.06
N LEU A 124 -0.48 -10.05 -1.96
CA LEU A 124 -1.18 -8.79 -2.21
C LEU A 124 -0.56 -8.13 -3.43
N THR A 125 -1.38 -7.76 -4.40
CA THR A 125 -0.97 -6.91 -5.52
C THR A 125 -1.74 -5.59 -5.47
N LEU A 126 -1.00 -4.49 -5.38
CA LEU A 126 -1.50 -3.14 -5.65
C LEU A 126 -1.00 -2.69 -7.01
N MET A 127 -1.91 -2.18 -7.83
CA MET A 127 -1.58 -1.55 -9.09
C MET A 127 -2.03 -0.09 -9.02
N LEU A 128 -1.06 0.82 -9.19
CA LEU A 128 -1.30 2.24 -9.37
C LEU A 128 -1.04 2.58 -10.84
N ARG A 129 -1.98 3.31 -11.42
CA ARG A 129 -1.90 3.83 -12.80
C ARG A 129 -2.60 5.17 -12.87
N GLU A 130 -2.24 5.98 -13.86
CA GLU A 130 -3.03 7.15 -14.24
C GLU A 130 -4.43 6.74 -14.77
#